data_AF-A0A3A0UBC5-F1
#
_entry.id   AF-A0A3A0UBC5-F1
#
_cell.length_a   1.000
_cell.length_b   1.000
_cell.length_c   1.000
_cell.angle_alpha   90.00
_cell.angle_beta   90.00
_cell.angle_gamma   90.00
#
_symmetry.space_group_name_H-M   'P 1'
#
loop_
_entity.id
_entity.type
_entity.pdbx_description
1 polymer ?
#
loop_
_entity_poly.entity_id
_entity_poly.type
_entity_poly.pdbx_seq_one_letter_code
_entity_poly.pdbx_strand_id
1 'polypeptide(L)'
;PIPTLLVNVVGSFCIGLLMGMCLNINWINPFIIVGILGGLTTFSTLSSELVKLLTTPKQINLFILYTILQYGVSFVACLLGYYLF
;
A
#
# COMPACT_ATOMS: atom_id res chain seq x y z
N PRO A 1 5.94 -12.81 -1.59
CA PRO A 1 5.50 -11.43 -1.84
C PRO A 1 4.04 -11.26 -2.33
N ILE A 2 3.13 -12.23 -2.13
CA ILE A 2 1.69 -12.00 -2.40
C ILE A 2 1.01 -11.32 -1.21
N PRO A 3 1.26 -11.71 0.06
CA PRO A 3 0.63 -11.09 1.21
C PRO A 3 0.96 -9.60 1.33
N THR A 4 2.23 -9.22 1.16
CA THR A 4 2.71 -7.82 1.22
C THR A 4 2.03 -6.93 0.17
N LEU A 5 1.80 -7.45 -1.03
CA LEU A 5 1.08 -6.75 -2.08
C LEU A 5 -0.39 -6.54 -1.70
N LEU A 6 -1.05 -7.61 -1.24
CA LEU A 6 -2.45 -7.53 -0.82
C LEU A 6 -2.65 -6.52 0.31
N VAL A 7 -1.85 -6.58 1.38
CA VAL A 7 -2.02 -5.67 2.52
C VAL A 7 -1.73 -4.21 2.14
N ASN A 8 -0.73 -3.94 1.28
CA ASN A 8 -0.43 -2.58 0.85
C ASN A 8 -1.50 -2.02 -0.10
N VAL A 9 -2.01 -2.82 -1.03
CA VAL A 9 -3.07 -2.40 -1.96
C VAL A 9 -4.39 -2.17 -1.22
N VAL A 10 -4.81 -3.14 -0.39
CA VAL A 10 -6.05 -3.03 0.40
C VAL A 10 -5.95 -1.88 1.40
N GLY A 11 -4.82 -1.75 2.10
CA GLY A 11 -4.60 -0.65 3.03
C GLY A 11 -4.64 0.70 2.31
N SER A 12 -4.00 0.82 1.15
CA SER A 12 -4.02 2.06 0.35
C SER A 12 -5.43 2.41 -0.14
N PHE A 13 -6.23 1.44 -0.57
CA PHE A 13 -7.64 1.64 -0.92
C PHE A 13 -8.45 2.18 0.27
N CYS A 14 -8.30 1.56 1.44
CA CYS A 14 -8.98 2.00 2.66
C CYS A 14 -8.54 3.40 3.11
N ILE A 15 -7.26 3.75 2.96
CA ILE A 15 -6.76 5.10 3.24
C ILE A 15 -7.47 6.10 2.33
N GLY A 16 -7.53 5.82 1.02
CA GLY A 16 -8.23 6.64 0.04
C GLY A 16 -9.71 6.85 0.40
N LEU A 17 -10.43 5.77 0.72
CA LEU A 17 -11.84 5.85 1.14
C LEU A 17 -12.04 6.79 2.34
N LEU A 18 -11.20 6.65 3.38
CA LEU A 18 -11.32 7.49 4.58
C LEU A 18 -10.96 8.95 4.31
N MET A 19 -10.02 9.20 3.40
CA MET A 19 -9.70 10.56 2.94
C MET A 19 -10.88 11.20 2.19
N GLY A 20 -11.56 10.45 1.32
CA GLY A 20 -12.72 10.92 0.55
C GLY A 20 -13.96 11.18 1.42
N MET A 21 -14.22 10.29 2.38
CA MET A 21 -15.35 10.38 3.31
C MET A 21 -15.40 11.64 4.19
N CYS A 22 -14.33 12.44 4.25
CA CYS A 22 -14.30 13.72 4.98
C CYS A 22 -14.82 13.57 6.43
N LEU A 23 -14.28 12.59 7.17
CA LEU A 23 -14.68 12.35 8.56
C LEU A 23 -14.33 13.58 9.42
N ASN A 24 -15.34 14.39 9.76
CA ASN A 24 -15.25 15.60 10.60
C ASN A 24 -14.91 15.30 12.08
N ILE A 25 -14.26 14.17 12.36
CA ILE A 25 -13.89 13.74 13.71
C ILE A 25 -12.36 13.74 13.79
N ASN A 26 -11.81 14.80 14.37
CA ASN A 26 -10.39 15.14 14.37
C ASN A 26 -9.44 14.02 14.83
N TRP A 27 -9.89 13.08 15.66
CA TRP A 27 -9.03 12.05 16.27
C TRP A 27 -9.17 10.67 15.62
N ILE A 28 -10.24 10.45 14.86
CA ILE A 28 -10.51 9.15 14.23
C ILE A 28 -9.58 8.95 13.03
N ASN A 29 -9.35 9.99 12.25
CA ASN A 29 -8.42 9.94 11.12
C ASN A 29 -7.00 9.51 11.52
N PRO A 30 -6.32 10.14 12.49
CA PRO A 30 -4.97 9.70 12.87
C PRO A 30 -4.97 8.28 13.47
N PHE A 31 -5.96 7.90 14.29
CA PHE A 31 -6.00 6.55 14.85
C PHE A 31 -6.19 5.46 13.78
N ILE A 32 -7.11 5.67 12.83
CA ILE A 32 -7.41 4.65 11.81
C ILE A 32 -6.38 4.70 10.68
N ILE A 33 -6.07 5.87 10.13
CA ILE A 33 -5.16 5.99 8.97
C ILE A 33 -3.71 5.75 9.41
N VAL A 34 -3.24 6.43 10.45
CA VAL A 34 -1.84 6.30 10.90
C VAL A 34 -1.63 5.06 11.77
N GLY A 35 -2.58 4.75 12.65
CA GLY A 35 -2.49 3.58 13.53
C GLY A 35 -2.80 2.27 12.81
N ILE A 36 -4.07 2.03 12.48
CA ILE A 36 -4.53 0.73 11.96
C ILE A 36 -4.01 0.48 10.54
N LEU A 37 -4.28 1.40 9.60
CA LEU A 37 -3.90 1.24 8.20
C LEU A 37 -2.38 1.41 8.00
N GLY A 38 -1.75 2.28 8.79
CA GLY A 38 -0.30 2.38 8.88
C GLY A 38 0.35 1.10 9.42
N GLY A 39 -0.29 0.39 10.35
CA GLY A 39 0.16 -0.91 10.85
C GLY A 39 -0.14 -2.09 9.90
N LEU A 40 -1.22 -1.99 9.11
CA LEU A 40 -1.59 -2.99 8.09
C LEU A 40 -0.63 -2.96 6.90
N THR A 41 -0.30 -1.75 6.42
CA THR A 41 0.62 -1.55 5.31
C THR A 41 2.07 -1.58 5.77
N THR A 42 2.99 -1.93 4.88
CA THR A 42 4.40 -2.06 5.25
C THR A 42 5.34 -1.75 4.09
N PHE A 43 6.16 -0.71 4.28
CA PHE A 43 7.23 -0.33 3.36
C PHE A 43 8.55 -1.06 3.65
N SER A 44 8.80 -1.38 4.93
CA SER A 44 10.03 -2.06 5.36
C SER A 44 10.11 -3.49 4.81
N THR A 45 9.02 -4.24 4.86
CA THR A 45 8.95 -5.59 4.29
C THR A 45 9.08 -5.56 2.76
N LEU A 46 8.35 -4.66 2.08
CA LEU A 46 8.51 -4.41 0.65
C LEU A 46 9.98 -4.15 0.28
N SER A 47 10.65 -3.25 1.00
CA SER A 47 12.06 -2.92 0.75
C SER A 47 12.96 -4.16 0.87
N SER A 48 12.77 -4.97 1.92
CA SER A 48 13.53 -6.21 2.11
C SER A 48 13.26 -7.24 1.00
N GLU A 49 12.01 -7.35 0.52
CA GLU A 49 11.64 -8.22 -0.60
C GLU A 49 12.27 -7.74 -1.91
N LEU A 50 12.25 -6.44 -2.17
CA LEU A 50 12.87 -5.85 -3.37
C LEU A 50 14.39 -6.08 -3.40
N VAL A 51 15.09 -5.88 -2.27
CA VAL A 51 16.52 -6.19 -2.16
C VAL A 51 16.78 -7.67 -2.41
N LYS A 52 15.94 -8.57 -1.88
CA LYS A 52 16.04 -10.02 -2.12
C LYS A 52 15.87 -10.36 -3.60
N LEU A 53 14.93 -9.73 -4.30
CA LEU A 53 14.70 -9.94 -5.73
C LEU A 53 15.86 -9.42 -6.59
N LEU A 54 16.48 -8.29 -6.21
CA LEU A 54 17.65 -7.73 -6.90
C LEU A 54 18.92 -8.57 -6.71
N THR A 55 19.11 -9.13 -5.51
CA THR A 55 20.31 -9.91 -5.17
C THR A 55 20.24 -11.36 -5.66
N THR A 56 19.05 -11.85 -6.01
CA THR A 56 18.87 -13.21 -6.52
C THR A 56 19.08 -13.26 -8.04
N PRO A 57 19.96 -14.14 -8.57
CA PRO A 57 20.21 -14.22 -10.01
C PRO A 57 18.93 -14.58 -10.80
N LYS A 58 18.78 -13.98 -11.98
CA LYS A 58 17.65 -14.19 -12.92
C LYS A 58 16.26 -13.74 -12.43
N GLN A 59 16.16 -12.92 -11.38
CA GLN A 59 14.87 -12.42 -10.87
C GLN A 59 14.56 -10.94 -11.21
N ILE A 60 15.36 -10.31 -12.07
CA ILE A 60 15.20 -8.88 -12.41
C ILE A 60 13.82 -8.54 -13.00
N ASN A 61 13.24 -9.42 -13.82
CA ASN A 61 11.91 -9.21 -14.38
C ASN A 61 10.84 -9.20 -13.29
N LEU A 62 10.97 -10.08 -12.30
CA LEU A 62 10.03 -10.16 -11.18
C LEU A 62 10.20 -8.97 -10.23
N PHE A 63 11.43 -8.49 -10.03
CA PHE A 63 11.69 -7.22 -9.35
C PHE A 63 10.97 -6.04 -10.01
N ILE A 64 11.11 -5.88 -11.33
CA ILE A 64 10.48 -4.78 -12.08
C ILE A 64 8.96 -4.87 -11.97
N LEU A 65 8.38 -6.05 -12.25
CA LEU A 65 6.94 -6.28 -12.19
C LEU A 65 6.40 -6.01 -10.78
N TYR A 66 7.05 -6.55 -9.75
CA TYR A 66 6.62 -6.40 -8.37
C TYR A 66 6.68 -4.94 -7.90
N THR A 67 7.72 -4.21 -8.29
CA THR A 67 7.87 -2.77 -8.01
C THR A 67 6.74 -1.97 -8.63
N ILE A 68 6.45 -2.18 -9.93
CA ILE A 68 5.39 -1.48 -10.64
C ILE A 68 4.03 -1.79 -10.03
N LEU A 69 3.76 -3.06 -9.71
CA LEU A 69 2.52 -3.44 -9.06
C LEU A 69 2.39 -2.76 -7.70
N GLN A 70 3.42 -2.77 -6.87
CA GLN A 70 3.32 -2.23 -5.53
C GLN A 70 3.06 -0.73 -5.51
N TYR A 71 3.81 0.06 -6.28
CA TYR A 71 3.63 1.51 -6.30
C TYR A 71 2.44 1.92 -7.17
N GLY A 72 2.31 1.34 -8.36
CA GLY A 72 1.27 1.68 -9.32
C GLY A 72 -0.12 1.25 -8.85
N VAL A 73 -0.31 -0.02 -8.49
CA VAL A 73 -1.63 -0.52 -8.08
C VAL A 73 -2.04 0.08 -6.74
N SER A 74 -1.14 0.23 -5.77
CA SER A 74 -1.49 0.86 -4.49
C SER A 74 -1.88 2.33 -4.66
N PHE A 75 -1.19 3.07 -5.53
CA PHE A 75 -1.55 4.45 -5.85
C PHE A 75 -2.94 4.53 -6.51
N VAL A 76 -3.18 3.72 -7.54
CA VAL A 76 -4.49 3.68 -8.22
C VAL A 76 -5.58 3.26 -7.25
N ALA A 77 -5.32 2.29 -6.36
CA ALA A 77 -6.26 1.86 -5.34
C ALA A 77 -6.59 3.00 -4.36
N CYS A 78 -5.60 3.75 -3.88
CA CYS A 78 -5.83 4.93 -3.05
C CYS A 78 -6.68 5.98 -3.78
N LEU A 79 -6.35 6.29 -5.03
CA LEU A 79 -7.07 7.25 -5.86
C LEU A 79 -8.53 6.81 -6.10
N LEU A 80 -8.76 5.53 -6.39
CA LEU A 80 -10.10 4.97 -6.53
C LEU A 80 -10.89 5.05 -5.23
N GLY A 81 -10.27 4.73 -4.09
CA GLY A 81 -10.90 4.89 -2.79
C GLY A 81 -11.31 6.33 -2.53
N TYR A 82 -10.44 7.29 -2.84
CA TYR A 82 -10.71 8.72 -2.68
C TYR A 82 -11.85 9.23 -3.56
N TYR A 83 -11.99 8.76 -4.81
CA TYR A 83 -13.08 9.22 -5.68
C TYR A 83 -14.41 8.50 -5.47
N LEU A 84 -14.42 7.40 -4.71
CA LEU A 84 -15.64 6.65 -4.44
C LEU A 84 -16.55 7.36 -3.42
N PHE A 85 -16.01 8.29 -2.63
CA PHE A 85 -16.72 9.14 -1.66
C PHE A 85 -16.16 10.56 -1.68
#